data_AF-A0A7S1VUX0-F1
#
_entry.id   AF-A0A7S1VUX0-F1
#
_cell.length_a   1.000
_cell.length_b   1.000
_cell.length_c   1.000
_cell.angle_alpha   90.00
_cell.angle_beta   90.00
_cell.angle_gamma   90.00
#
_symmetry.space_group_name_H-M   'P 1'
#
loop_
_entity.id
_entity.type
_entity.pdbx_description
1 polymer ?
#
loop_
_entity_poly.entity_id
_entity_poly.type
_entity_poly.pdbx_seq_one_letter_code
_entity_poly.pdbx_strand_id
1 'polypeptide(L)'
;MKIACLPLYGALPYQMQAAVFQPKSSSEQNTRRVIFATNIAETSVTVPDIGFVIDCGFAKIPFFDPRNGFERLVVAPVSKASCRQRAGRAGRVRSGKCFRLFTEKFLLDKMAATTPPEVLRTNMTGFILTLKTLGVDNILAFDLMDTPTIDSLSHGLESLYALGAIDEKTQLTEMGLRMASFPTEPRIARMLLASLDYGCSWEVLGVASAMQVRSLLVQPRTQRQRLDYDTAITDIVDRSGDHVTYVNLISEMDDQQLDKEECKERFINYVALKRALEIRTQLARLLRRYGEVRAIGLSGDDNERSRAIRKCVLAGFFFHAAKLGNDGRYYTLRGKRMITPSKSSVLHSFGAPSEYIVFCETLDGVRGGIETRFNSTIEAKWLREIAPHYWE
;
A
#
# COMPACT_ATOMS: atom_id res chain seq x y z
N MET A 1 33.67 -14.65 -19.21
CA MET A 1 33.18 -14.13 -17.92
C MET A 1 31.67 -14.30 -17.88
N LYS A 2 31.11 -15.04 -16.93
CA LYS A 2 29.64 -15.17 -16.78
C LYS A 2 29.09 -13.95 -16.03
N ILE A 3 27.85 -13.55 -16.32
CA ILE A 3 27.16 -12.45 -15.61
C ILE A 3 25.97 -13.03 -14.85
N ALA A 4 25.86 -12.69 -13.57
CA ALA A 4 24.71 -13.02 -12.74
C ALA A 4 23.96 -11.73 -12.38
N CYS A 5 22.69 -11.62 -12.80
CA CYS A 5 21.85 -10.46 -12.53
C CYS A 5 21.00 -10.71 -11.29
N LEU A 6 21.13 -9.86 -10.28
CA LEU A 6 20.44 -10.00 -9.00
C LEU A 6 19.56 -8.77 -8.72
N PRO A 7 18.23 -8.91 -8.62
CA PRO A 7 17.38 -7.80 -8.21
C PRO A 7 17.46 -7.55 -6.70
N LEU A 8 17.32 -6.29 -6.27
CA LEU A 8 17.21 -5.91 -4.87
C LEU A 8 16.19 -4.78 -4.68
N TYR A 9 14.97 -5.12 -4.27
CA TYR A 9 13.89 -4.17 -4.01
C TYR A 9 12.96 -4.71 -2.93
N GLY A 10 12.19 -3.83 -2.27
CA GLY A 10 11.50 -4.19 -1.02
C GLY A 10 10.37 -5.24 -1.14
N ALA A 11 9.86 -5.48 -2.34
CA ALA A 11 8.85 -6.54 -2.59
C ALA A 11 9.47 -7.92 -2.79
N LEU A 12 10.79 -8.02 -2.93
CA LEU A 12 11.44 -9.27 -3.29
C LEU A 12 11.36 -10.25 -2.10
N PRO A 13 11.04 -11.54 -2.30
CA PRO A 13 11.14 -12.56 -1.26
C PRO A 13 12.49 -12.55 -0.53
N TYR A 14 12.45 -12.77 0.80
CA TYR A 14 13.64 -12.72 1.66
C TYR A 14 14.80 -13.59 1.14
N GLN A 15 14.51 -14.82 0.71
CA GLN A 15 15.53 -15.74 0.17
C GLN A 15 16.28 -15.14 -1.05
N MET A 16 15.57 -14.40 -1.91
CA MET A 16 16.18 -13.75 -3.08
C MET A 16 16.90 -12.44 -2.70
N GLN A 17 16.42 -11.71 -1.68
CA GLN A 17 17.17 -10.58 -1.13
C GLN A 17 18.50 -11.05 -0.50
N ALA A 18 18.44 -12.15 0.27
CA ALA A 18 19.58 -12.75 0.95
C ALA A 18 20.69 -13.18 -0.03
N ALA A 19 20.33 -13.65 -1.23
CA ALA A 19 21.28 -14.06 -2.27
C ALA A 19 22.26 -12.94 -2.66
N VAL A 20 21.86 -11.67 -2.54
CA VAL A 20 22.73 -10.52 -2.82
C VAL A 20 23.87 -10.41 -1.81
N PHE A 21 23.64 -10.84 -0.57
CA PHE A 21 24.60 -10.72 0.54
C PHE A 21 25.50 -11.94 0.72
N GLN A 22 25.18 -13.06 0.09
CA GLN A 22 25.99 -14.27 0.18
C GLN A 22 27.38 -14.03 -0.45
N PRO A 23 28.47 -14.53 0.13
CA PRO A 23 29.77 -14.47 -0.50
C PRO A 23 29.76 -15.23 -1.84
N LYS A 24 30.73 -14.95 -2.70
CA LYS A 24 30.91 -15.74 -3.93
C LYS A 24 31.33 -17.16 -3.58
N SER A 25 30.63 -18.16 -4.09
CA SER A 25 31.10 -19.54 -3.96
C SER A 25 32.32 -19.78 -4.85
N SER A 26 33.08 -20.83 -4.57
CA SER A 26 34.21 -21.27 -5.40
C SER A 26 33.78 -21.60 -6.84
N SER A 27 32.54 -22.04 -7.06
CA SER A 27 31.95 -22.26 -8.39
C SER A 27 31.64 -20.96 -9.17
N GLU A 28 31.73 -19.79 -8.54
CA GLU A 28 31.43 -18.47 -9.15
C GLU A 28 32.68 -17.60 -9.39
N GLN A 29 33.88 -18.17 -9.30
CA GLN A 29 35.13 -17.41 -9.42
C GLN A 29 35.27 -16.62 -10.73
N ASN A 30 34.63 -17.06 -11.83
CA ASN A 30 34.62 -16.34 -13.11
C ASN A 30 33.26 -15.64 -13.43
N THR A 31 32.48 -15.32 -12.40
CA THR A 31 31.16 -14.67 -12.51
C THR A 31 31.18 -13.24 -11.95
N ARG A 32 30.73 -12.28 -12.78
CA ARG A 32 30.42 -10.91 -12.34
C ARG A 32 28.97 -10.85 -11.87
N ARG A 33 28.76 -10.49 -10.61
CA ARG A 33 27.41 -10.18 -10.10
C ARG A 33 27.07 -8.73 -10.43
N VAL A 34 25.88 -8.49 -10.97
CA VAL A 34 25.33 -7.18 -11.29
C VAL A 34 24.03 -7.05 -10.52
N ILE A 35 23.97 -6.08 -9.62
CA ILE A 35 22.84 -5.91 -8.71
C ILE A 35 21.99 -4.74 -9.17
N PHE A 36 20.70 -4.99 -9.40
CA PHE A 36 19.71 -3.98 -9.76
C PHE A 36 18.93 -3.59 -8.51
N ALA A 37 19.37 -2.52 -7.84
CA ALA A 37 18.84 -2.11 -6.55
C ALA A 37 18.01 -0.83 -6.61
N THR A 38 17.00 -0.73 -5.73
CA THR A 38 16.37 0.56 -5.39
C THR A 38 17.22 1.30 -4.33
N ASN A 39 16.70 2.41 -3.80
CA ASN A 39 17.28 3.14 -2.68
C ASN A 39 17.48 2.30 -1.39
N ILE A 40 17.03 1.04 -1.33
CA ILE A 40 17.37 0.11 -0.24
C ILE A 40 18.88 -0.07 -0.11
N ALA A 41 19.61 -0.13 -1.24
CA ALA A 41 21.06 -0.26 -1.22
C ALA A 41 21.79 1.04 -0.83
N GLU A 42 21.08 2.16 -0.74
CA GLU A 42 21.67 3.49 -0.50
C GLU A 42 22.09 3.71 0.95
N THR A 43 21.28 3.25 1.91
CA THR A 43 21.48 3.47 3.34
C THR A 43 21.51 2.15 4.11
N SER A 44 20.45 1.35 3.99
CA SER A 44 20.09 0.31 4.97
C SER A 44 20.90 -0.98 4.91
N VAL A 45 21.62 -1.25 3.82
CA VAL A 45 22.32 -2.54 3.65
C VAL A 45 23.71 -2.40 3.06
N THR A 46 24.65 -3.22 3.54
CA THR A 46 26.01 -3.30 3.01
C THR A 46 26.12 -4.56 2.18
N VAL A 47 26.15 -4.41 0.86
CA VAL A 47 26.49 -5.54 -0.01
C VAL A 47 28.02 -5.63 -0.10
N PRO A 48 28.62 -6.80 0.18
CA PRO A 48 30.07 -6.97 0.07
C PRO A 48 30.55 -6.83 -1.38
N ASP A 49 31.84 -6.48 -1.54
CA ASP A 49 32.56 -6.49 -2.82
C ASP A 49 32.01 -5.63 -3.97
N ILE A 50 31.27 -4.56 -3.67
CA ILE A 50 30.91 -3.56 -4.68
C ILE A 50 32.17 -2.77 -5.07
N GLY A 51 32.65 -2.97 -6.31
CA GLY A 51 33.71 -2.14 -6.90
C GLY A 51 33.20 -1.08 -7.89
N PHE A 52 31.95 -1.21 -8.35
CA PHE A 52 31.37 -0.34 -9.37
C PHE A 52 29.92 0.00 -9.00
N VAL A 53 29.57 1.28 -9.08
CA VAL A 53 28.20 1.78 -8.94
C VAL A 53 27.81 2.46 -10.25
N ILE A 54 26.60 2.18 -10.72
CA ILE A 54 25.96 2.90 -11.83
C ILE A 54 24.76 3.62 -11.24
N ASP A 55 24.80 4.95 -11.22
CA ASP A 55 23.77 5.80 -10.63
C ASP A 55 22.91 6.43 -11.73
N CYS A 56 21.64 6.05 -11.78
CA CYS A 56 20.68 6.63 -12.72
C CYS A 56 20.22 8.04 -12.33
N GLY A 57 20.47 8.48 -11.09
CA GLY A 57 20.10 9.82 -10.63
C GLY A 57 18.63 9.98 -10.25
N PHE A 58 17.86 8.89 -10.16
CA PHE A 58 16.45 8.91 -9.79
C PHE A 58 16.14 8.02 -8.58
N ALA A 59 15.04 8.34 -7.91
CA ALA A 59 14.42 7.53 -6.88
C ALA A 59 12.89 7.65 -6.98
N LYS A 60 12.19 6.59 -6.55
CA LYS A 60 10.74 6.65 -6.34
C LYS A 60 10.48 7.06 -4.89
N ILE A 61 9.80 8.18 -4.68
CA ILE A 61 9.54 8.75 -3.36
C ILE A 61 8.04 8.92 -3.13
N PRO A 62 7.54 8.77 -1.89
CA PRO A 62 6.16 9.10 -1.58
C PRO A 62 5.93 10.60 -1.75
N PHE A 63 4.77 10.91 -2.31
CA PHE A 63 4.24 12.25 -2.47
C PHE A 63 2.74 12.22 -2.17
N PHE A 64 2.31 13.13 -1.31
CA PHE A 64 0.92 13.31 -0.94
C PHE A 64 0.38 14.61 -1.54
N ASP A 65 -0.76 14.52 -2.21
CA ASP A 65 -1.51 15.68 -2.69
C ASP A 65 -2.67 15.99 -1.71
N PRO A 66 -2.53 17.00 -0.83
CA PRO A 66 -3.54 17.29 0.19
C PRO A 66 -4.87 17.80 -0.40
N ARG A 67 -4.87 18.32 -1.62
CA ARG A 67 -6.09 18.84 -2.26
C ARG A 67 -6.97 17.73 -2.80
N ASN A 68 -6.33 16.73 -3.41
CA ASN A 68 -7.04 15.57 -3.97
C ASN A 68 -7.14 14.41 -2.96
N GLY A 69 -6.33 14.42 -1.89
CA GLY A 69 -6.29 13.35 -0.88
C GLY A 69 -5.58 12.08 -1.37
N PHE A 70 -4.78 12.18 -2.44
CA PHE A 70 -4.11 11.03 -3.04
C PHE A 70 -2.66 10.92 -2.64
N GLU A 71 -2.27 9.68 -2.34
CA GLU A 71 -0.89 9.28 -2.14
C GLU A 71 -0.38 8.63 -3.42
N ARG A 72 0.80 9.05 -3.86
CA ARG A 72 1.44 8.49 -5.04
C ARG A 72 2.94 8.35 -4.84
N LEU A 73 3.52 7.44 -5.61
CA LEU A 73 4.95 7.21 -5.64
C LEU A 73 5.52 7.87 -6.90
N VAL A 74 6.06 9.07 -6.76
CA VAL A 74 6.62 9.83 -7.89
C VAL A 74 8.08 9.47 -8.14
N VAL A 75 8.46 9.40 -9.41
CA VAL A 75 9.88 9.31 -9.79
C VAL A 75 10.45 10.73 -9.79
N ALA A 76 11.43 10.98 -8.92
CA ALA A 76 12.08 12.27 -8.78
C ALA A 76 13.60 12.14 -8.89
N PRO A 77 14.31 13.18 -9.34
CA PRO A 77 15.77 13.25 -9.23
C PRO A 77 16.20 13.09 -7.78
N VAL A 78 17.31 12.40 -7.55
CA VAL A 78 17.89 12.26 -6.22
C VAL A 78 18.64 13.52 -5.80
N SER A 79 18.90 13.66 -4.51
CA SER A 79 19.70 14.78 -3.98
C SER A 79 21.21 14.55 -4.17
N LYS A 80 21.98 15.64 -4.12
CA LYS A 80 23.45 15.61 -4.09
C LYS A 80 23.96 14.71 -2.95
N ALA A 81 23.32 14.78 -1.78
CA ALA A 81 23.62 13.91 -0.65
C ALA A 81 23.40 12.42 -0.98
N SER A 82 22.28 12.07 -1.61
CA SER A 82 21.97 10.71 -2.07
C SER A 82 23.02 10.21 -3.09
N CYS A 83 23.38 11.03 -4.09
CA CYS A 83 24.44 10.70 -5.05
C CYS A 83 25.80 10.44 -4.39
N ARG A 84 26.13 11.13 -3.28
CA ARG A 84 27.35 10.89 -2.50
C ARG A 84 27.27 9.56 -1.76
N GLN A 85 26.13 9.25 -1.13
CA GLN A 85 25.91 7.98 -0.44
C GLN A 85 26.00 6.79 -1.41
N ARG A 86 25.37 6.89 -2.59
CA ARG A 86 25.45 5.89 -3.66
C ARG A 86 26.88 5.66 -4.12
N ALA A 87 27.63 6.73 -4.41
CA ALA A 87 29.04 6.63 -4.80
C ALA A 87 29.89 5.97 -3.70
N GLY A 88 29.62 6.29 -2.42
CA GLY A 88 30.31 5.69 -1.27
C GLY A 88 30.14 4.18 -1.15
N ARG A 89 29.12 3.57 -1.80
CA ARG A 89 28.94 2.11 -1.80
C ARG A 89 30.05 1.38 -2.57
N ALA A 90 30.66 2.01 -3.58
CA ALA A 90 31.77 1.43 -4.33
C ALA A 90 33.11 1.44 -3.57
N GLY A 91 33.23 2.23 -2.50
CA GLY A 91 34.50 2.50 -1.82
C GLY A 91 34.68 1.79 -0.47
N ARG A 92 33.82 0.83 -0.12
CA ARG A 92 33.79 0.26 1.25
C ARG A 92 34.87 -0.78 1.53
N VAL A 93 35.17 -1.63 0.54
CA VAL A 93 36.13 -2.74 0.69
C VAL A 93 37.44 -2.45 -0.06
N ARG A 94 37.35 -1.75 -1.19
CA ARG A 94 38.48 -1.38 -2.04
C ARG A 94 38.16 -0.11 -2.83
N SER A 95 39.16 0.44 -3.52
CA SER A 95 38.94 1.51 -4.49
C SER A 95 37.92 1.09 -5.55
N GLY A 96 36.85 1.87 -5.68
CA GLY A 96 35.79 1.63 -6.65
C GLY A 96 35.52 2.84 -7.54
N LYS A 97 34.67 2.64 -8.55
CA LYS A 97 34.25 3.70 -9.49
C LYS A 97 32.74 3.89 -9.44
N CYS A 98 32.29 5.14 -9.52
CA CYS A 98 30.88 5.48 -9.65
C CYS A 98 30.65 6.13 -11.01
N PHE A 99 29.80 5.52 -11.83
CA PHE A 99 29.37 6.04 -13.12
C PHE A 99 27.99 6.68 -12.97
N ARG A 100 27.89 7.98 -13.21
CA ARG A 100 26.62 8.72 -13.15
C ARG A 100 26.06 8.86 -14.56
N LEU A 101 24.79 8.51 -14.75
CA LEU A 101 24.11 8.59 -16.05
C LEU A 101 23.52 9.99 -16.33
N PHE A 102 24.11 11.03 -15.73
CA PHE A 102 23.68 12.42 -15.83
C PHE A 102 24.92 13.33 -15.79
N THR A 103 24.80 14.53 -16.36
CA THR A 103 25.92 15.46 -16.49
C THR A 103 26.30 16.06 -15.14
N GLU A 104 27.58 16.42 -14.99
CA GLU A 104 28.05 17.16 -13.82
C GLU A 104 27.29 18.48 -13.65
N LYS A 105 26.98 19.16 -14.76
CA LYS A 105 26.14 20.37 -14.75
C LYS A 105 24.77 20.12 -14.12
N PHE A 106 24.09 19.02 -14.47
CA PHE A 106 22.80 18.68 -13.86
C PHE A 106 22.93 18.40 -12.35
N LEU A 107 23.99 17.69 -11.94
CA LEU A 107 24.28 17.45 -10.53
C LEU A 107 24.50 18.75 -9.75
N LEU A 108 25.26 19.70 -10.30
CA LEU A 108 25.62 20.95 -9.62
C LEU A 108 24.47 21.97 -9.63
N ASP A 109 23.78 22.13 -10.75
CA ASP A 109 22.83 23.23 -10.95
C ASP A 109 21.37 22.85 -10.67
N LYS A 110 20.98 21.58 -10.87
CA LYS A 110 19.57 21.16 -10.85
C LYS A 110 19.19 20.26 -9.69
N MET A 111 20.11 19.42 -9.20
CA MET A 111 19.81 18.54 -8.07
C MET A 111 19.82 19.30 -6.73
N ALA A 112 18.82 19.05 -5.89
CA ALA A 112 18.74 19.58 -4.54
C ALA A 112 19.91 19.08 -3.67
N ALA A 113 20.32 19.87 -2.68
CA ALA A 113 21.41 19.49 -1.77
C ALA A 113 21.07 18.22 -0.97
N THR A 114 19.87 18.20 -0.40
CA THR A 114 19.32 17.10 0.41
C THR A 114 17.93 16.72 -0.09
N THR A 115 17.50 15.51 0.24
CA THR A 115 16.14 15.06 -0.07
C THR A 115 15.17 15.70 0.93
N PRO A 116 14.03 16.27 0.49
CA PRO A 116 13.08 16.84 1.43
C PRO A 116 12.61 15.79 2.46
N PRO A 117 12.46 16.18 3.73
CA PRO A 117 12.04 15.28 4.81
C PRO A 117 10.68 14.64 4.50
N GLU A 118 10.44 13.49 5.12
CA GLU A 118 9.23 12.70 4.87
C GLU A 118 7.95 13.43 5.32
N VAL A 119 8.02 14.16 6.42
CA VAL A 119 6.92 14.95 6.99
C VAL A 119 6.32 15.98 6.03
N LEU A 120 7.07 16.41 5.01
CA LEU A 120 6.60 17.37 3.99
C LEU A 120 5.99 16.68 2.76
N ARG A 121 6.01 15.34 2.70
CA ARG A 121 5.72 14.58 1.49
C ARG A 121 4.76 13.41 1.69
N THR A 122 4.35 13.11 2.92
CA THR A 122 3.45 12.01 3.24
C THR A 122 2.13 12.52 3.82
N ASN A 123 1.14 11.63 3.90
CA ASN A 123 -0.14 11.91 4.54
C ASN A 123 0.05 12.03 6.06
N MET A 124 -0.42 13.15 6.61
CA MET A 124 -0.20 13.50 8.02
C MET A 124 -1.28 12.92 8.96
N THR A 125 -2.35 12.33 8.44
CA THR A 125 -3.49 11.83 9.23
C THR A 125 -3.06 10.92 10.39
N GLY A 126 -2.22 9.91 10.13
CA GLY A 126 -1.73 8.99 11.17
C GLY A 126 -0.76 9.64 12.17
N PHE A 127 0.09 10.55 11.69
CA PHE A 127 1.02 11.29 12.55
C PHE A 127 0.27 12.24 13.50
N ILE A 128 -0.72 12.96 12.99
CA ILE A 128 -1.56 13.86 13.78
C ILE A 128 -2.32 13.09 14.86
N LEU A 129 -2.88 11.92 14.52
CA LEU A 129 -3.54 11.06 15.51
C LEU A 129 -2.58 10.65 16.63
N THR A 130 -1.34 10.31 16.28
CA THR A 130 -0.30 9.95 17.25
C THR A 130 0.08 11.13 18.14
N LEU A 131 0.20 12.35 17.60
CA LEU A 131 0.47 13.53 18.42
C LEU A 131 -0.69 13.82 19.39
N LYS A 132 -1.93 13.70 18.93
CA LYS A 132 -3.12 13.90 19.76
C LYS A 132 -3.19 12.87 20.89
N THR A 133 -2.84 11.61 20.64
CA THR A 133 -2.82 10.57 21.70
C THR A 133 -1.70 10.77 22.71
N LEU A 134 -0.62 11.46 22.34
CA LEU A 134 0.44 11.89 23.27
C LEU A 134 0.06 13.14 24.09
N GLY A 135 -1.12 13.73 23.87
CA GLY A 135 -1.59 14.92 24.60
C GLY A 135 -1.17 16.24 23.96
N VAL A 136 -0.75 16.24 22.69
CA VAL A 136 -0.43 17.48 21.97
C VAL A 136 -1.72 18.10 21.41
N ASP A 137 -2.22 19.13 22.09
CA ASP A 137 -3.43 19.85 21.64
C ASP A 137 -3.19 20.70 20.40
N ASN A 138 -2.17 21.58 20.45
CA ASN A 138 -1.85 22.49 19.35
C ASN A 138 -0.72 21.94 18.48
N ILE A 139 -1.09 21.26 17.40
CA ILE A 139 -0.16 20.67 16.43
C ILE A 139 0.67 21.75 15.72
N LEU A 140 0.11 22.94 15.52
CA LEU A 140 0.83 24.05 14.86
C LEU A 140 1.93 24.65 15.73
N ALA A 141 1.77 24.57 17.06
CA ALA A 141 2.78 25.02 18.02
C ALA A 141 3.77 23.91 18.42
N PHE A 142 3.57 22.69 17.95
CA PHE A 142 4.47 21.58 18.25
C PHE A 142 5.80 21.76 17.51
N ASP A 143 6.91 21.63 18.24
CA ASP A 143 8.26 21.90 17.75
C ASP A 143 8.76 20.79 16.81
N LEU A 144 8.34 20.88 15.55
CA LEU A 144 8.83 20.02 14.47
C LEU A 144 10.08 20.62 13.84
N MET A 145 11.10 19.79 13.56
CA MET A 145 12.29 20.23 12.83
C MET A 145 11.95 20.85 11.47
N ASP A 146 10.96 20.29 10.78
CA ASP A 146 10.41 20.82 9.53
C ASP A 146 8.88 20.83 9.63
N THR A 147 8.28 22.01 9.47
CA THR A 147 6.82 22.19 9.58
C THR A 147 6.11 21.80 8.28
N PRO A 148 5.13 20.86 8.31
CA PRO A 148 4.30 20.52 7.17
C PRO A 148 3.50 21.71 6.65
N THR A 149 3.06 21.63 5.39
CA THR A 149 2.21 22.66 4.80
C THR A 149 0.86 22.72 5.52
N ILE A 150 0.27 23.92 5.58
CA ILE A 150 -1.07 24.13 6.17
C ILE A 150 -2.10 23.25 5.46
N ASP A 151 -2.03 23.11 4.13
CA ASP A 151 -2.90 22.23 3.35
C ASP A 151 -2.81 20.76 3.84
N SER A 152 -1.59 20.27 4.09
CA SER A 152 -1.37 18.90 4.60
C SER A 152 -1.92 18.68 6.01
N LEU A 153 -1.72 19.66 6.91
CA LEU A 153 -2.24 19.59 8.28
C LEU A 153 -3.77 19.69 8.31
N SER A 154 -4.33 20.61 7.52
CA SER A 154 -5.78 20.80 7.39
C SER A 154 -6.44 19.54 6.85
N HIS A 155 -5.89 18.94 5.79
CA HIS A 155 -6.39 17.67 5.26
C HIS A 155 -6.36 16.55 6.31
N GLY A 156 -5.28 16.45 7.09
CA GLY A 156 -5.15 15.42 8.12
C GLY A 156 -6.17 15.59 9.25
N LEU A 157 -6.41 16.83 9.70
CA LEU A 157 -7.44 17.14 10.69
C LEU A 157 -8.85 16.89 10.16
N GLU A 158 -9.17 17.34 8.94
CA GLU A 158 -10.44 17.05 8.27
C GLU A 158 -10.69 15.54 8.17
N SER A 159 -9.67 14.77 7.79
CA SER A 159 -9.77 13.32 7.66
C SER A 159 -10.02 12.63 9.00
N LEU A 160 -9.33 13.06 10.05
CA LEU A 160 -9.55 12.56 11.41
C LEU A 160 -10.94 12.92 11.94
N TYR A 161 -11.41 14.15 11.68
CA TYR A 161 -12.76 14.57 12.05
C TYR A 161 -13.80 13.74 11.32
N ALA A 162 -13.65 13.56 10.00
CA ALA A 162 -14.54 12.74 9.18
C ALA A 162 -14.59 11.28 9.64
N LEU A 163 -13.45 10.71 10.06
CA LEU A 163 -13.36 9.36 10.63
C LEU A 163 -13.95 9.25 12.05
N GLY A 164 -14.33 10.37 12.66
CA GLY A 164 -14.79 10.44 14.05
C GLY A 164 -13.66 10.28 15.07
N ALA A 165 -12.40 10.45 14.66
CA ALA A 165 -11.23 10.34 15.55
C ALA A 165 -11.08 11.54 16.48
N ILE A 166 -11.51 12.71 16.01
CA ILE A 166 -11.49 13.96 16.76
C ILE A 166 -12.87 14.63 16.67
N ASP A 167 -13.21 15.46 17.65
CA ASP A 167 -14.44 16.24 17.67
C ASP A 167 -14.26 17.63 17.03
N GLU A 168 -15.33 18.45 17.05
CA GLU A 168 -15.33 19.83 16.53
C GLU A 168 -14.32 20.75 17.24
N LYS A 169 -13.95 20.42 18.48
CA LYS A 169 -12.93 21.14 19.27
C LYS A 169 -11.52 20.57 19.03
N THR A 170 -11.37 19.67 18.06
CA THR A 170 -10.13 18.93 17.75
C THR A 170 -9.61 18.06 18.90
N GLN A 171 -10.48 17.69 19.84
CA GLN A 171 -10.16 16.82 20.96
C GLN A 171 -10.31 15.36 20.55
N LEU A 172 -9.45 14.49 21.08
CA LEU A 172 -9.45 13.07 20.76
C LEU A 172 -10.73 12.40 21.29
N THR A 173 -11.46 11.71 20.42
CA THR A 173 -12.65 10.95 20.83
C THR A 173 -12.26 9.55 21.31
N GLU A 174 -13.21 8.83 21.91
CA GLU A 174 -13.01 7.41 22.22
C GLU A 174 -12.71 6.58 20.95
N MET A 175 -13.39 6.87 19.83
CA MET A 175 -13.11 6.23 18.54
C MET A 175 -11.69 6.52 18.07
N GLY A 176 -11.22 7.76 18.23
CA GLY A 176 -9.82 8.15 17.94
C GLY A 176 -8.81 7.37 18.78
N LEU A 177 -9.06 7.23 20.08
CA LEU A 177 -8.22 6.45 20.99
C LEU A 177 -8.19 4.96 20.60
N ARG A 178 -9.33 4.38 20.23
CA ARG A 178 -9.41 3.00 19.74
C ARG A 178 -8.62 2.83 18.44
N MET A 179 -8.76 3.76 17.49
CA MET A 179 -8.03 3.72 16.22
C MET A 179 -6.51 3.83 16.41
N ALA A 180 -6.05 4.70 17.29
CA ALA A 180 -4.62 4.90 17.58
C ALA A 180 -3.93 3.67 18.16
N SER A 181 -4.69 2.71 18.68
CA SER A 181 -4.15 1.47 19.25
C SER A 181 -3.68 0.45 18.20
N PHE A 182 -4.03 0.66 16.93
CA PHE A 182 -3.66 -0.21 15.81
C PHE A 182 -2.42 0.34 15.10
N PRO A 183 -1.45 -0.50 14.72
CA PRO A 183 -0.26 -0.10 13.97
C PRO A 183 -0.56 0.01 12.45
N THR A 184 -1.68 0.65 12.11
CA THR A 184 -2.17 0.80 10.73
C THR A 184 -2.65 2.24 10.51
N GLU A 185 -2.98 2.58 9.27
CA GLU A 185 -3.63 3.87 9.01
C GLU A 185 -4.98 3.98 9.72
N PRO A 186 -5.38 5.20 10.16
CA PRO A 186 -6.67 5.42 10.82
C PRO A 186 -7.87 4.92 10.02
N ARG A 187 -7.81 4.97 8.69
CA ARG A 187 -8.82 4.44 7.76
C ARG A 187 -9.04 2.93 7.94
N ILE A 188 -7.94 2.18 8.01
CA ILE A 188 -7.95 0.73 8.19
C ILE A 188 -8.41 0.38 9.61
N ALA A 189 -7.97 1.15 10.61
CA ALA A 189 -8.42 0.99 11.98
C ALA A 189 -9.93 1.22 12.12
N ARG A 190 -10.48 2.26 11.45
CA ARG A 190 -11.93 2.52 11.41
C ARG A 190 -12.71 1.37 10.77
N MET A 191 -12.22 0.86 9.63
CA MET A 191 -12.78 -0.32 8.95
C MET A 191 -12.82 -1.54 9.87
N LEU A 192 -11.74 -1.81 10.61
CA LEU A 192 -11.67 -2.92 11.57
C LEU A 192 -12.64 -2.73 12.74
N LEU A 193 -12.75 -1.53 13.28
CA LEU A 193 -13.67 -1.26 14.39
C LEU A 193 -15.14 -1.40 13.94
N ALA A 194 -15.49 -0.90 12.75
CA ALA A 194 -16.83 -1.06 12.18
C ALA A 194 -17.19 -2.53 11.95
N SER A 195 -16.21 -3.40 11.69
CA SER A 195 -16.45 -4.82 11.46
C SER A 195 -16.99 -5.58 12.68
N LEU A 196 -16.82 -5.03 13.89
CA LEU A 196 -17.42 -5.59 15.11
C LEU A 196 -18.94 -5.41 15.09
N ASP A 197 -19.43 -4.28 14.60
CA ASP A 197 -20.86 -3.96 14.54
C ASP A 197 -21.58 -4.76 13.45
N TYR A 198 -20.90 -5.01 12.32
CA TYR A 198 -21.43 -5.81 11.21
C TYR A 198 -21.23 -7.32 11.39
N GLY A 199 -20.51 -7.77 12.42
CA GLY A 199 -20.29 -9.20 12.70
C GLY A 199 -19.38 -9.94 11.72
N CYS A 200 -18.64 -9.23 10.85
CA CYS A 200 -17.73 -9.78 9.84
C CYS A 200 -16.26 -9.50 10.13
N SER A 201 -15.89 -9.51 11.41
CA SER A 201 -14.58 -9.06 11.86
C SER A 201 -13.44 -9.94 11.37
N TRP A 202 -13.66 -11.25 11.26
CA TRP A 202 -12.67 -12.20 10.77
C TRP A 202 -12.33 -11.97 9.29
N GLU A 203 -13.34 -11.70 8.48
CA GLU A 203 -13.21 -11.40 7.06
C GLU A 203 -12.50 -10.05 6.85
N VAL A 204 -12.94 -9.01 7.58
CA VAL A 204 -12.34 -7.68 7.47
C VAL A 204 -10.90 -7.65 7.98
N LEU A 205 -10.54 -8.51 8.94
CA LEU A 205 -9.14 -8.75 9.33
C LEU A 205 -8.32 -9.32 8.15
N GLY A 206 -8.91 -10.19 7.34
CA GLY A 206 -8.29 -10.67 6.09
C GLY A 206 -8.09 -9.55 5.06
N VAL A 207 -9.09 -8.68 4.89
CA VAL A 207 -8.96 -7.49 4.03
C VAL A 207 -7.83 -6.57 4.54
N ALA A 208 -7.84 -6.23 5.83
CA ALA A 208 -6.86 -5.35 6.43
C ALA A 208 -5.43 -5.91 6.27
N SER A 209 -5.23 -7.22 6.48
CA SER A 209 -3.92 -7.84 6.33
C SER A 209 -3.45 -7.92 4.88
N ALA A 210 -4.38 -8.18 3.94
CA ALA A 210 -4.09 -8.13 2.50
C ALA A 210 -3.62 -6.74 2.05
N MET A 211 -4.18 -5.67 2.61
CA MET A 211 -3.77 -4.29 2.34
C MET A 211 -2.41 -3.93 2.92
N GLN A 212 -1.96 -4.61 3.98
CA GLN A 212 -0.61 -4.38 4.55
C GLN A 212 0.50 -5.09 3.75
N VAL A 213 0.16 -5.91 2.77
CA VAL A 213 1.13 -6.58 1.89
C VAL A 213 0.98 -6.08 0.45
N ARG A 214 2.08 -6.05 -0.29
CA ARG A 214 2.09 -5.38 -1.61
C ARG A 214 1.15 -6.03 -2.63
N SER A 215 1.23 -7.34 -2.81
CA SER A 215 0.36 -8.09 -3.73
C SER A 215 0.33 -9.56 -3.35
N LEU A 216 -0.87 -10.06 -3.09
CA LEU A 216 -1.13 -11.48 -2.86
C LEU A 216 -1.12 -12.28 -4.17
N LEU A 217 -1.54 -11.66 -5.28
CA LEU A 217 -1.58 -12.30 -6.60
C LEU A 217 -0.42 -11.81 -7.47
N VAL A 218 0.20 -12.73 -8.19
CA VAL A 218 1.31 -12.52 -9.12
C VAL A 218 0.73 -12.24 -10.50
N GLN A 219 0.98 -11.03 -11.01
CA GLN A 219 0.43 -10.64 -12.30
C GLN A 219 1.12 -11.38 -13.46
N PRO A 220 0.35 -11.93 -14.41
CA PRO A 220 0.90 -12.64 -15.57
C PRO A 220 1.62 -11.67 -16.52
N ARG A 221 2.71 -12.12 -17.14
CA ARG A 221 3.55 -11.30 -18.04
C ARG A 221 3.32 -11.58 -19.52
N THR A 222 2.82 -12.77 -19.84
CA THR A 222 2.54 -13.19 -21.22
C THR A 222 1.05 -13.48 -21.38
N GLN A 223 0.56 -13.42 -22.62
CA GLN A 223 -0.85 -13.70 -22.91
C GLN A 223 -1.25 -15.14 -22.54
N ARG A 224 -0.34 -16.11 -22.72
CA ARG A 224 -0.55 -17.49 -22.29
C ARG A 224 -0.72 -17.59 -20.77
N GLN A 225 0.19 -16.97 -20.02
CA GLN A 225 0.09 -16.91 -18.55
C GLN A 225 -1.19 -16.20 -18.09
N ARG A 226 -1.77 -15.31 -18.90
CA ARG A 226 -3.02 -14.64 -18.55
C ARG A 226 -4.20 -15.59 -18.54
N LEU A 227 -4.28 -16.49 -19.53
CA LEU A 227 -5.32 -17.53 -19.55
C LEU A 227 -5.18 -18.47 -18.36
N ASP A 228 -3.95 -18.94 -18.09
CA ASP A 228 -3.65 -19.81 -16.94
C ASP A 228 -4.02 -19.11 -15.61
N TYR A 229 -3.71 -17.81 -15.49
CA TYR A 229 -4.05 -16.99 -14.34
C TYR A 229 -5.56 -16.86 -14.16
N ASP A 230 -6.29 -16.51 -15.23
CA ASP A 230 -7.74 -16.30 -15.17
C ASP A 230 -8.45 -17.59 -14.75
N THR A 231 -8.01 -18.76 -15.25
CA THR A 231 -8.50 -20.06 -14.78
C THR A 231 -8.16 -20.31 -13.30
N ALA A 232 -6.91 -20.10 -12.89
CA ALA A 232 -6.45 -20.43 -11.55
C ALA A 232 -7.09 -19.63 -10.40
N ILE A 233 -7.59 -18.42 -10.70
CA ILE A 233 -8.25 -17.56 -9.71
C ILE A 233 -9.78 -17.65 -9.74
N THR A 234 -10.36 -18.43 -10.66
CA THR A 234 -11.82 -18.46 -10.87
C THR A 234 -12.57 -18.78 -9.57
N ASP A 235 -12.05 -19.71 -8.77
CA ASP A 235 -12.71 -20.20 -7.55
C ASP A 235 -12.70 -19.19 -6.40
N ILE A 236 -11.75 -18.25 -6.40
CA ILE A 236 -11.62 -17.22 -5.35
C ILE A 236 -12.26 -15.89 -5.75
N VAL A 237 -12.43 -15.66 -7.06
CA VAL A 237 -12.90 -14.38 -7.60
C VAL A 237 -14.33 -14.10 -7.19
N ASP A 238 -14.52 -12.95 -6.54
CA ASP A 238 -15.83 -12.38 -6.28
C ASP A 238 -16.06 -11.14 -7.14
N ARG A 239 -17.12 -11.16 -7.96
CA ARG A 239 -17.44 -10.07 -8.91
C ARG A 239 -17.79 -8.75 -8.24
N SER A 240 -18.10 -8.76 -6.94
CA SER A 240 -18.33 -7.55 -6.15
C SER A 240 -17.02 -6.79 -5.83
N GLY A 241 -15.86 -7.43 -5.94
CA GLY A 241 -14.58 -6.76 -6.01
C GLY A 241 -13.43 -7.43 -5.26
N ASP A 242 -12.32 -6.70 -5.20
CA ASP A 242 -11.02 -7.16 -4.73
C ASP A 242 -11.04 -7.57 -3.25
N HIS A 243 -11.74 -6.80 -2.40
CA HIS A 243 -11.74 -7.05 -0.95
C HIS A 243 -12.30 -8.44 -0.63
N VAL A 244 -13.44 -8.80 -1.23
CA VAL A 244 -14.08 -10.10 -1.01
C VAL A 244 -13.26 -11.23 -1.64
N THR A 245 -12.67 -10.98 -2.81
CA THR A 245 -11.75 -11.94 -3.44
C THR A 245 -10.54 -12.25 -2.55
N TYR A 246 -9.95 -11.24 -1.89
CA TYR A 246 -8.86 -11.47 -0.95
C TYR A 246 -9.29 -12.20 0.33
N VAL A 247 -10.53 -11.98 0.79
CA VAL A 247 -11.11 -12.77 1.89
C VAL A 247 -11.22 -14.23 1.48
N ASN A 248 -11.78 -14.53 0.30
CA ASN A 248 -11.91 -15.90 -0.19
C ASN A 248 -10.54 -16.61 -0.28
N LEU A 249 -9.53 -15.93 -0.82
CA LEU A 249 -8.15 -16.46 -0.88
C LEU A 249 -7.56 -16.75 0.51
N ILE A 250 -7.77 -15.85 1.48
CA ILE A 250 -7.24 -16.02 2.83
C ILE A 250 -8.00 -17.12 3.58
N SER A 251 -9.32 -17.20 3.42
CA SER A 251 -10.14 -18.26 4.02
C SER A 251 -9.80 -19.63 3.44
N GLU A 252 -9.56 -19.73 2.14
CA GLU A 252 -9.12 -20.97 1.51
C GLU A 252 -7.79 -21.48 2.10
N MET A 253 -6.88 -20.58 2.46
CA MET A 253 -5.62 -20.93 3.12
C MET A 253 -5.81 -21.37 4.59
N ASP A 254 -6.90 -20.96 5.24
CA ASP A 254 -7.26 -21.46 6.58
C ASP A 254 -7.78 -22.90 6.50
N ASP A 255 -8.55 -23.21 5.46
CA ASP A 255 -9.16 -24.54 5.24
C ASP A 255 -8.16 -25.53 4.64
N GLN A 256 -7.34 -25.08 3.69
CA GLN A 256 -6.34 -25.86 2.98
C GLN A 256 -4.96 -25.22 3.17
N GLN A 257 -4.04 -25.94 3.81
CA GLN A 257 -2.65 -25.52 3.93
C GLN A 257 -1.97 -25.57 2.56
N LEU A 258 -2.12 -24.53 1.75
CA LEU A 258 -1.51 -24.45 0.43
C LEU A 258 0.01 -24.42 0.57
N ASP A 259 0.69 -25.25 -0.18
CA ASP A 259 2.15 -25.28 -0.20
C ASP A 259 2.73 -24.23 -1.17
N LYS A 260 4.07 -24.20 -1.26
CA LYS A 260 4.77 -23.23 -2.10
C LYS A 260 4.59 -23.52 -3.60
N GLU A 261 4.42 -24.78 -3.98
CA GLU A 261 4.27 -25.21 -5.37
C GLU A 261 2.85 -24.93 -5.86
N GLU A 262 1.84 -25.30 -5.09
CA GLU A 262 0.42 -24.99 -5.34
C GLU A 262 0.19 -23.48 -5.46
N CYS A 263 0.77 -22.69 -4.54
CA CYS A 263 0.70 -21.24 -4.64
C CYS A 263 1.32 -20.72 -5.94
N LYS A 264 2.43 -21.32 -6.39
CA LYS A 264 3.09 -20.88 -7.63
C LYS A 264 2.25 -21.22 -8.86
N GLU A 265 1.62 -22.40 -8.90
CA GLU A 265 0.72 -22.82 -9.97
C GLU A 265 -0.52 -21.91 -10.04
N ARG A 266 -1.02 -21.47 -8.89
CA ARG A 266 -2.18 -20.57 -8.79
C ARG A 266 -1.85 -19.08 -8.84
N PHE A 267 -0.62 -18.72 -9.19
CA PHE A 267 -0.16 -17.33 -9.24
C PHE A 267 -0.33 -16.58 -7.90
N ILE A 268 -0.23 -17.27 -6.78
CA ILE A 268 -0.27 -16.72 -5.42
C ILE A 268 1.15 -16.48 -4.92
N ASN A 269 1.39 -15.30 -4.34
CA ASN A 269 2.65 -14.98 -3.68
C ASN A 269 2.66 -15.56 -2.26
N TYR A 270 3.16 -16.80 -2.14
CA TYR A 270 3.25 -17.53 -0.88
C TYR A 270 3.86 -16.74 0.29
N VAL A 271 4.93 -15.95 0.02
CA VAL A 271 5.60 -15.17 1.06
C VAL A 271 4.73 -14.01 1.53
N ALA A 272 4.06 -13.32 0.60
CA ALA A 272 3.12 -12.26 0.95
C ALA A 272 1.89 -12.81 1.69
N LEU A 273 1.40 -13.99 1.29
CA LEU A 273 0.26 -14.63 1.93
C LEU A 273 0.58 -15.06 3.37
N LYS A 274 1.72 -15.71 3.61
CA LYS A 274 2.18 -16.01 4.97
C LYS A 274 2.30 -14.75 5.83
N ARG A 275 2.85 -13.68 5.27
CA ARG A 275 2.96 -12.40 5.97
C ARG A 275 1.59 -11.79 6.28
N ALA A 276 0.63 -11.89 5.36
CA ALA A 276 -0.73 -11.42 5.60
C ALA A 276 -1.42 -12.21 6.73
N LEU A 277 -1.23 -13.54 6.80
CA LEU A 277 -1.76 -14.34 7.91
C LEU A 277 -1.16 -13.92 9.27
N GLU A 278 0.15 -13.70 9.35
CA GLU A 278 0.81 -13.20 10.56
C GLU A 278 0.22 -11.85 11.01
N ILE A 279 0.07 -10.91 10.08
CA ILE A 279 -0.51 -9.59 10.34
C ILE A 279 -1.97 -9.72 10.79
N ARG A 280 -2.75 -10.62 10.15
CA ARG A 280 -4.14 -10.90 10.53
C ARG A 280 -4.23 -11.35 11.97
N THR A 281 -3.36 -12.28 12.41
CA THR A 281 -3.32 -12.74 13.80
C THR A 281 -2.93 -11.63 14.78
N GLN A 282 -1.99 -10.76 14.40
CA GLN A 282 -1.59 -9.62 15.23
C GLN A 282 -2.74 -8.61 15.40
N LEU A 283 -3.39 -8.23 14.30
CA LEU A 283 -4.54 -7.32 14.31
C LEU A 283 -5.72 -7.92 15.08
N ALA A 284 -5.97 -9.23 14.95
CA ALA A 284 -7.02 -9.92 15.70
C ALA A 284 -6.83 -9.80 17.22
N ARG A 285 -5.58 -9.92 17.71
CA ARG A 285 -5.28 -9.74 19.14
C ARG A 285 -5.61 -8.32 19.62
N LEU A 286 -5.34 -7.31 18.80
CA LEU A 286 -5.64 -5.92 19.14
C LEU A 286 -7.16 -5.65 19.10
N LEU A 287 -7.86 -6.19 18.09
CA LEU A 287 -9.30 -6.02 17.89
C LEU A 287 -10.12 -6.65 19.02
N ARG A 288 -9.67 -7.81 19.56
CA ARG A 288 -10.30 -8.49 20.71
C ARG A 288 -10.42 -7.64 21.98
N ARG A 289 -9.63 -6.56 22.09
CA ARG A 289 -9.74 -5.61 23.22
C ARG A 289 -11.01 -4.76 23.16
N TYR A 290 -11.63 -4.65 21.99
CA TYR A 290 -12.77 -3.77 21.73
C TYR A 290 -14.08 -4.53 21.47
N GLY A 291 -14.01 -5.82 21.12
CA GLY A 291 -15.19 -6.64 20.89
C GLY A 291 -14.83 -8.08 20.51
N GLU A 292 -15.85 -8.91 20.41
CA GLU A 292 -15.70 -10.31 19.99
C GLU A 292 -15.40 -10.38 18.48
N VAL A 293 -14.33 -11.08 18.12
CA VAL A 293 -13.99 -11.31 16.71
C VAL A 293 -14.85 -12.45 16.19
N ARG A 294 -15.84 -12.12 15.36
CA ARG A 294 -16.77 -13.06 14.75
C ARG A 294 -16.48 -13.25 13.26
N ALA A 295 -16.80 -14.42 12.75
CA ALA A 295 -16.89 -14.71 11.33
C ALA A 295 -18.37 -14.87 10.97
N ILE A 296 -18.75 -14.46 9.77
CA ILE A 296 -20.06 -14.79 9.22
C ILE A 296 -20.00 -16.29 8.89
N GLY A 297 -20.86 -17.09 9.53
CA GLY A 297 -20.89 -18.53 9.31
C GLY A 297 -21.04 -18.89 7.82
N LEU A 298 -20.40 -19.97 7.39
CA LEU A 298 -20.43 -20.48 6.02
C LEU A 298 -21.85 -20.85 5.52
N SER A 299 -22.83 -20.93 6.43
CA SER A 299 -24.26 -21.13 6.11
C SER A 299 -25.03 -19.83 5.84
N GLY A 300 -24.38 -18.67 5.95
CA GLY A 300 -24.98 -17.38 5.61
C GLY A 300 -25.04 -17.16 4.10
N ASP A 301 -25.92 -16.26 3.65
CA ASP A 301 -25.97 -15.84 2.24
C ASP A 301 -24.64 -15.16 1.87
N ASP A 302 -23.93 -15.70 0.88
CA ASP A 302 -22.67 -15.13 0.37
C ASP A 302 -22.83 -13.66 -0.02
N ASN A 303 -24.01 -13.26 -0.48
CA ASN A 303 -24.30 -11.86 -0.78
C ASN A 303 -24.34 -10.98 0.47
N GLU A 304 -24.87 -11.49 1.58
CA GLU A 304 -24.88 -10.79 2.85
C GLU A 304 -23.46 -10.66 3.41
N ARG A 305 -22.66 -11.72 3.35
CA ARG A 305 -21.23 -11.69 3.71
C ARG A 305 -20.47 -10.64 2.90
N SER A 306 -20.60 -10.69 1.57
CA SER A 306 -19.99 -9.72 0.66
C SER A 306 -20.45 -8.29 0.96
N ARG A 307 -21.74 -8.07 1.22
CA ARG A 307 -22.31 -6.76 1.55
C ARG A 307 -21.74 -6.21 2.86
N ALA A 308 -21.69 -7.03 3.92
CA ALA A 308 -21.15 -6.63 5.21
C ALA A 308 -19.67 -6.20 5.10
N ILE A 309 -18.84 -7.02 4.43
CA ILE A 309 -17.42 -6.70 4.19
C ILE A 309 -17.28 -5.35 3.48
N ARG A 310 -18.03 -5.13 2.41
CA ARG A 310 -17.95 -3.89 1.62
C ARG A 310 -18.45 -2.66 2.39
N LYS A 311 -19.47 -2.80 3.25
CA LYS A 311 -19.89 -1.73 4.17
C LYS A 311 -18.79 -1.40 5.18
N CYS A 312 -18.11 -2.39 5.75
CA CYS A 312 -16.97 -2.15 6.66
C CYS A 312 -15.82 -1.42 5.97
N VAL A 313 -15.45 -1.84 4.75
CA VAL A 313 -14.46 -1.13 3.93
C VAL A 313 -14.90 0.32 3.72
N LEU A 314 -16.17 0.52 3.34
CA LEU A 314 -16.70 1.86 3.12
C LEU A 314 -16.67 2.72 4.40
N ALA A 315 -16.85 2.14 5.59
CA ALA A 315 -16.75 2.88 6.86
C ALA A 315 -15.37 3.48 7.13
N GLY A 316 -14.29 2.87 6.62
CA GLY A 316 -12.94 3.41 6.69
C GLY A 316 -12.54 4.28 5.50
N PHE A 317 -13.15 4.02 4.33
CA PHE A 317 -12.72 4.57 3.04
C PHE A 317 -13.84 5.35 2.32
N PHE A 318 -14.83 5.87 3.03
CA PHE A 318 -15.99 6.54 2.43
C PHE A 318 -15.58 7.73 1.55
N PHE A 319 -14.55 8.49 1.90
CA PHE A 319 -14.00 9.58 1.06
C PHE A 319 -13.26 9.11 -0.20
N HIS A 320 -12.93 7.81 -0.31
CA HIS A 320 -12.34 7.18 -1.50
C HIS A 320 -13.42 6.44 -2.31
N ALA A 321 -14.50 7.17 -2.64
CA ALA A 321 -15.57 6.68 -3.48
C ALA A 321 -15.51 7.34 -4.87
N ALA A 322 -15.91 6.60 -5.90
CA ALA A 322 -15.99 7.08 -7.27
C ALA A 322 -17.28 6.62 -7.96
N LYS A 323 -17.72 7.44 -8.93
CA LYS A 323 -18.91 7.21 -9.75
C LYS A 323 -18.53 6.95 -11.20
N LEU A 324 -19.22 6.01 -11.84
CA LEU A 324 -19.12 5.77 -13.28
C LEU A 324 -19.79 6.91 -14.06
N GLY A 325 -19.01 7.57 -14.90
CA GLY A 325 -19.48 8.59 -15.83
C GLY A 325 -20.08 7.99 -17.10
N ASN A 326 -20.82 8.81 -17.85
CA ASN A 326 -21.45 8.42 -19.12
C ASN A 326 -20.42 8.09 -20.22
N ASP A 327 -19.16 8.51 -20.04
CA ASP A 327 -18.02 8.20 -20.90
C ASP A 327 -17.38 6.83 -20.59
N GLY A 328 -17.96 6.08 -19.65
CA GLY A 328 -17.47 4.77 -19.21
C GLY A 328 -16.25 4.83 -18.29
N ARG A 329 -15.92 6.00 -17.74
CA ARG A 329 -14.78 6.18 -16.83
C ARG A 329 -15.25 6.52 -15.41
N TYR A 330 -14.46 6.14 -14.42
CA TYR A 330 -14.78 6.46 -13.03
C TYR A 330 -14.21 7.83 -12.64
N TYR A 331 -15.01 8.60 -11.91
CA TYR A 331 -14.63 9.89 -11.36
C TYR A 331 -14.82 9.89 -9.85
N THR A 332 -13.79 10.32 -9.12
CA THR A 332 -13.88 10.43 -7.67
C THR A 332 -14.97 11.41 -7.26
N LEU A 333 -15.73 11.06 -6.22
CA LEU A 333 -16.79 11.92 -5.71
C LEU A 333 -16.21 13.23 -5.14
N ARG A 334 -15.07 13.13 -4.42
CA ARG A 334 -14.26 14.28 -4.02
C ARG A 334 -13.33 14.69 -5.17
N GLY A 335 -13.41 15.95 -5.61
CA GLY A 335 -12.47 16.51 -6.60
C GLY A 335 -12.69 16.13 -8.06
N LYS A 336 -13.64 15.22 -8.38
CA LYS A 336 -14.03 14.85 -9.75
C LYS A 336 -12.84 14.41 -10.62
N ARG A 337 -11.90 13.67 -10.05
CA ARG A 337 -10.70 13.18 -10.76
C ARG A 337 -11.00 11.86 -11.43
N MET A 338 -10.58 11.74 -12.69
CA MET A 338 -10.67 10.50 -13.43
C MET A 338 -9.73 9.46 -12.84
N ILE A 339 -10.27 8.28 -12.51
CA ILE A 339 -9.54 7.13 -12.01
C ILE A 339 -9.83 5.90 -12.87
N THR A 340 -8.90 4.95 -12.88
CA THR A 340 -9.08 3.67 -13.59
C THR A 340 -8.75 2.53 -12.64
N PRO A 341 -9.66 1.57 -12.43
CA PRO A 341 -9.31 0.34 -11.72
C PRO A 341 -8.11 -0.35 -12.40
N SER A 342 -7.08 -0.67 -11.61
CA SER A 342 -5.88 -1.36 -12.09
C SER A 342 -6.23 -2.65 -12.83
N LYS A 343 -5.41 -3.04 -13.81
CA LYS A 343 -5.53 -4.34 -14.51
C LYS A 343 -5.45 -5.55 -13.59
N SER A 344 -4.89 -5.38 -12.39
CA SER A 344 -4.84 -6.41 -11.35
C SER A 344 -6.16 -6.55 -10.58
N SER A 345 -7.08 -5.59 -10.72
CA SER A 345 -8.36 -5.61 -10.03
C SER A 345 -9.33 -6.56 -10.71
N VAL A 346 -10.10 -7.27 -9.89
CA VAL A 346 -11.21 -8.09 -10.31
C VAL A 346 -12.27 -7.26 -11.02
N LEU A 347 -12.50 -6.00 -10.60
CA LEU A 347 -13.45 -5.13 -11.29
C LEU A 347 -13.05 -4.81 -12.72
N HIS A 348 -11.75 -4.78 -13.02
CA HIS A 348 -11.26 -4.58 -14.38
C HIS A 348 -11.44 -5.82 -15.26
N SER A 349 -11.23 -7.01 -14.68
CA SER A 349 -11.10 -8.26 -15.44
C SER A 349 -12.40 -9.09 -15.49
N PHE A 350 -13.21 -9.02 -14.43
CA PHE A 350 -14.40 -9.87 -14.21
C PHE A 350 -15.61 -9.08 -13.68
N GLY A 351 -15.44 -7.78 -13.41
CA GLY A 351 -16.47 -6.96 -12.77
C GLY A 351 -17.66 -6.67 -13.67
N ALA A 352 -18.86 -6.66 -13.09
CA ALA A 352 -19.98 -5.98 -13.69
C ALA A 352 -19.79 -4.46 -13.49
N PRO A 353 -20.06 -3.60 -14.49
CA PRO A 353 -20.02 -2.16 -14.30
C PRO A 353 -21.00 -1.77 -13.20
N SER A 354 -20.49 -1.17 -12.13
CA SER A 354 -21.29 -0.64 -11.03
C SER A 354 -21.26 0.88 -11.10
N GLU A 355 -22.38 1.52 -10.77
CA GLU A 355 -22.44 2.98 -10.77
C GLU A 355 -21.45 3.58 -9.75
N TYR A 356 -21.21 2.91 -8.62
CA TYR A 356 -20.30 3.38 -7.58
C TYR A 356 -19.32 2.31 -7.14
N ILE A 357 -18.08 2.74 -6.90
CA ILE A 357 -17.02 1.90 -6.35
C ILE A 357 -16.34 2.61 -5.17
N VAL A 358 -15.82 1.81 -4.25
CA VAL A 358 -14.84 2.23 -3.24
C VAL A 358 -13.46 1.70 -3.64
N PHE A 359 -12.41 2.48 -3.38
CA PHE A 359 -11.02 2.08 -3.57
C PHE A 359 -10.18 2.41 -2.34
N CYS A 360 -9.10 1.65 -2.09
CA CYS A 360 -8.26 1.92 -0.92
C CYS A 360 -6.90 2.53 -1.25
N GLU A 361 -6.33 2.20 -2.40
CA GLU A 361 -5.00 2.69 -2.80
C GLU A 361 -5.03 3.35 -4.18
N THR A 362 -4.16 4.34 -4.38
CA THR A 362 -3.91 5.00 -5.66
C THR A 362 -2.49 4.75 -6.15
N LEU A 363 -2.33 4.60 -7.46
CA LEU A 363 -1.07 4.42 -8.15
C LEU A 363 -0.99 5.36 -9.36
N ASP A 364 0.22 5.77 -9.71
CA ASP A 364 0.45 6.47 -10.98
C ASP A 364 0.30 5.48 -12.14
N GLY A 365 -0.71 5.71 -12.97
CA GLY A 365 -1.01 4.94 -14.17
C GLY A 365 -0.28 5.46 -15.41
N VAL A 366 -0.52 4.79 -16.54
CA VAL A 366 0.08 5.13 -17.83
C VAL A 366 -0.38 6.53 -18.27
N ARG A 367 0.55 7.35 -18.81
CA ARG A 367 0.30 8.75 -19.27
C ARG A 367 -0.23 9.69 -18.18
N GLY A 368 0.07 9.43 -16.90
CA GLY A 368 -0.30 10.33 -15.80
C GLY A 368 -1.76 10.21 -15.34
N GLY A 369 -2.47 9.15 -15.76
CA GLY A 369 -3.74 8.77 -15.16
C GLY A 369 -3.55 8.22 -13.74
N ILE A 370 -4.64 8.20 -12.95
CA ILE A 370 -4.63 7.61 -11.61
C ILE A 370 -5.23 6.21 -11.71
N GLU A 371 -4.44 5.19 -11.35
CA GLU A 371 -4.92 3.83 -11.22
C GLU A 371 -5.30 3.53 -9.76
N THR A 372 -6.32 2.71 -9.54
CA THR A 372 -6.77 2.34 -8.19
C THR A 372 -6.66 0.85 -7.92
N ARG A 373 -6.35 0.50 -6.67
CA ARG A 373 -6.30 -0.89 -6.18
C ARG A 373 -7.23 -1.07 -4.99
N PHE A 374 -7.55 -2.35 -4.73
CA PHE A 374 -8.53 -2.74 -3.72
C PHE A 374 -9.86 -2.07 -4.03
N ASN A 375 -10.46 -2.43 -5.16
CA ASN A 375 -11.71 -1.84 -5.63
C ASN A 375 -12.88 -2.79 -5.34
N SER A 376 -13.98 -2.26 -4.82
CA SER A 376 -15.24 -2.99 -4.69
C SER A 376 -16.44 -2.13 -5.07
N THR A 377 -17.49 -2.79 -5.57
CA THR A 377 -18.75 -2.14 -5.90
C THR A 377 -19.51 -1.76 -4.63
N ILE A 378 -20.13 -0.59 -4.63
CA ILE A 378 -20.93 -0.10 -3.51
C ILE A 378 -22.27 0.43 -4.01
N GLU A 379 -23.25 0.51 -3.11
CA GLU A 379 -24.54 1.16 -3.41
C GLU A 379 -24.51 2.62 -2.95
N ALA A 380 -25.09 3.52 -3.72
CA ALA A 380 -25.10 4.96 -3.42
C ALA A 380 -25.68 5.26 -2.03
N LYS A 381 -26.73 4.52 -1.62
CA LYS A 381 -27.35 4.69 -0.30
C LYS A 381 -26.41 4.39 0.86
N TRP A 382 -25.44 3.49 0.68
CA TRP A 382 -24.50 3.13 1.77
C TRP A 382 -23.60 4.32 2.14
N LEU A 383 -23.28 5.21 1.19
CA LEU A 383 -22.50 6.41 1.49
C LEU A 383 -23.22 7.28 2.53
N ARG A 384 -24.52 7.49 2.34
CA ARG A 384 -25.37 8.27 3.26
C ARG A 384 -25.71 7.51 4.54
N GLU A 385 -25.83 6.19 4.49
CA GLU A 385 -26.04 5.37 5.69
C GLU A 385 -24.81 5.37 6.61
N ILE A 386 -23.60 5.25 6.04
CA ILE A 386 -22.37 5.01 6.80
C ILE A 386 -21.70 6.31 7.23
N ALA A 387 -21.73 7.34 6.38
CA ALA A 387 -21.12 8.63 6.66
C ALA A 387 -22.09 9.77 6.26
N PRO A 388 -23.26 9.87 6.93
CA PRO A 388 -24.24 10.91 6.63
C PRO A 388 -23.61 12.30 6.74
N HIS A 389 -22.86 12.55 7.82
CA HIS A 389 -22.16 13.81 8.12
C HIS A 389 -21.20 14.28 7.03
N TYR A 390 -20.76 13.38 6.14
CA TYR A 390 -19.83 13.70 5.05
C TYR A 390 -20.52 13.81 3.69
N TRP A 391 -21.66 13.13 3.50
CA TRP A 391 -22.34 12.97 2.21
C TRP A 391 -23.75 13.59 2.14
N GLU A 392 -24.05 14.54 3.04
CA GLU A 392 -25.30 15.32 3.04
C GLU A 392 -25.66 15.92 1.67
#